data_AF-A0A1F7XJT3-F1
#
_entry.id   AF-A0A1F7XJT3-F1
#
_cell.length_a   1.000
_cell.length_b   1.000
_cell.length_c   1.000
_cell.angle_alpha   90.00
_cell.angle_beta   90.00
_cell.angle_gamma   90.00
#
_symmetry.space_group_name_H-M   'P 1'
#
loop_
_entity.id
_entity.type
_entity.pdbx_description
1 polymer ?
#
loop_
_entity_poly.entity_id
_entity_poly.type
_entity_poly.pdbx_seq_one_letter_code
_entity_poly.pdbx_strand_id
1 'polypeptide(L)'
;MQECIFCKIINKEIPKKLEAETANLLAFKDINPKAPVHLLIVPKEHVQDIRYDSGVIWASMGKLAVKLAKDKKLKSFRLVHNTGEAAAVPHMHMHLLGEVAATREV
;
A
#
# COMPACT_ATOMS: atom_id res chain seq x y z
N MET A 1 -16.02 4.95 7.23
CA MET A 1 -14.95 4.74 8.25
C MET A 1 -15.19 3.54 9.15
N GLN A 2 -16.33 3.39 9.84
CA GLN A 2 -16.54 2.31 10.84
C GLN A 2 -16.35 0.88 10.29
N GLU A 3 -16.54 0.64 8.99
CA GLU A 3 -16.32 -0.69 8.38
C GLU A 3 -15.04 -0.81 7.54
N CYS A 4 -14.18 0.21 7.51
CA CYS A 4 -12.94 0.12 6.73
C CYS A 4 -11.91 -0.76 7.46
N ILE A 5 -11.55 -1.89 6.85
CA ILE A 5 -10.55 -2.82 7.39
C ILE A 5 -9.19 -2.16 7.63
N PHE A 6 -8.78 -1.22 6.77
CA PHE A 6 -7.53 -0.49 6.95
C PHE A 6 -7.61 0.53 8.08
N CYS A 7 -8.74 1.23 8.27
CA CYS A 7 -8.95 2.05 9.47
C CYS A 7 -8.86 1.21 10.74
N LYS A 8 -9.45 0.01 10.77
CA LYS A 8 -9.35 -0.92 11.92
C LYS A 8 -7.89 -1.34 12.20
N ILE A 9 -7.07 -1.55 11.15
CA ILE A 9 -5.63 -1.81 11.31
C ILE A 9 -4.90 -0.56 11.84
N ILE A 10 -5.18 0.63 11.30
CA ILE A 10 -4.58 1.89 11.72
C ILE A 10 -4.89 2.20 13.20
N ASN A 11 -6.13 1.95 13.61
CA ASN A 11 -6.61 2.11 14.98
C ASN A 11 -6.16 0.97 15.93
N LYS A 12 -5.41 -0.01 15.43
CA LYS A 12 -4.94 -1.19 16.18
C LYS A 12 -6.07 -2.08 16.72
N GLU A 13 -7.28 -1.96 16.18
CA GLU A 13 -8.40 -2.86 16.46
C GLU A 13 -8.14 -4.26 15.87
N ILE A 14 -7.41 -4.31 14.74
CA ILE A 14 -6.93 -5.54 14.12
C ILE A 14 -5.41 -5.57 14.19
N PRO A 15 -4.81 -6.55 14.88
CA PRO A 15 -3.36 -6.63 14.97
C PRO A 15 -2.76 -6.94 13.61
N LYS A 16 -1.72 -6.18 13.24
CA LYS A 16 -0.98 -6.37 12.01
C LYS A 16 0.49 -6.10 12.25
N LYS A 17 1.36 -6.98 11.76
CA LYS A 17 2.79 -6.72 11.75
C LYS A 17 3.10 -5.67 10.69
N LEU A 18 3.63 -4.53 11.15
CA LEU A 18 4.04 -3.44 10.29
C LEU A 18 5.47 -3.67 9.79
N GLU A 19 5.67 -3.46 8.49
CA GLU A 19 6.99 -3.43 7.85
C GLU A 19 7.59 -2.01 7.92
N ALA A 20 6.74 -1.00 7.95
CA ALA A 20 7.10 0.38 8.29
C ALA A 20 5.91 1.15 8.83
N GLU A 21 6.21 2.17 9.63
CA GLU A 21 5.26 3.16 10.11
C GLU A 21 5.94 4.54 10.04
N THR A 22 5.22 5.52 9.49
CA THR A 22 5.65 6.92 9.45
C THR A 22 4.62 7.79 10.18
N ALA A 23 4.82 9.12 10.16
CA ALA A 23 3.85 10.06 10.70
C ALA A 23 2.46 9.92 10.03
N ASN A 24 2.41 9.64 8.73
CA ASN A 24 1.18 9.65 7.93
C ASN A 24 0.87 8.33 7.19
N LEU A 25 1.77 7.34 7.19
CA LEU A 25 1.60 6.09 6.43
C LEU A 25 1.90 4.87 7.30
N LEU A 26 1.28 3.75 6.94
CA LEU A 26 1.62 2.40 7.38
C LEU A 26 2.00 1.56 6.16
N ALA A 27 2.91 0.59 6.35
CA ALA A 27 3.20 -0.44 5.37
C ALA A 27 3.16 -1.82 6.02
N PHE A 28 2.46 -2.77 5.41
CA PHE A 28 2.34 -4.13 5.92
C PHE A 28 2.13 -5.13 4.78
N LYS A 29 2.35 -6.43 5.06
CA LYS A 29 2.17 -7.49 4.06
C LYS A 29 0.70 -7.68 3.69
N ASP A 30 0.43 -7.82 2.40
CA ASP A 30 -0.87 -8.30 1.92
C ASP A 30 -1.11 -9.72 2.47
N ILE A 31 -2.37 -10.04 2.80
CA ILE A 31 -2.76 -11.38 3.26
C ILE A 31 -2.85 -12.38 2.09
N ASN A 32 -3.08 -11.89 0.87
CA ASN A 32 -3.20 -12.66 -0.36
C ASN A 32 -2.11 -12.20 -1.36
N PRO A 33 -0.83 -12.53 -1.10
CA PRO A 33 0.29 -12.04 -1.91
C PRO A 33 0.19 -12.44 -3.39
N LYS A 34 0.52 -11.51 -4.29
CA LYS A 34 0.58 -11.72 -5.76
C LYS A 34 2.00 -11.68 -6.32
N ALA A 35 2.98 -11.60 -5.43
CA ALA A 35 4.41 -11.59 -5.71
C ALA A 35 5.17 -12.03 -4.43
N PRO A 36 6.44 -12.49 -4.53
CA PRO A 36 7.24 -12.88 -3.37
C PRO A 36 7.34 -11.78 -2.30
N VAL A 37 7.41 -10.52 -2.74
CA VAL A 37 7.22 -9.35 -1.89
C VAL A 37 5.95 -8.64 -2.32
N HIS A 38 4.91 -8.69 -1.48
CA HIS A 38 3.68 -7.94 -1.68
C HIS A 38 3.35 -7.12 -0.42
N LEU A 39 3.63 -5.82 -0.47
CA LEU A 39 3.28 -4.89 0.60
C LEU A 39 2.14 -3.97 0.18
N LEU A 40 1.31 -3.60 1.14
CA LEU A 40 0.34 -2.53 1.06
C LEU A 40 0.89 -1.33 1.81
N ILE A 41 1.00 -0.19 1.13
CA ILE A 41 1.31 1.11 1.72
C ILE A 41 0.00 1.87 1.80
N VAL A 42 -0.36 2.36 2.99
CA VAL A 42 -1.69 2.89 3.29
C VAL A 42 -1.54 4.19 4.09
N PRO A 43 -2.25 5.29 3.75
CA PRO A 43 -2.29 6.48 4.57
C PRO A 43 -3.08 6.24 5.85
N LYS A 44 -2.63 6.85 6.95
CA LYS A 44 -3.34 6.84 8.24
C LYS A 44 -4.66 7.61 8.15
N GLU A 45 -4.68 8.69 7.36
CA GLU A 45 -5.91 9.36 6.99
C GLU A 45 -6.73 8.50 6.02
N HIS A 46 -8.05 8.47 6.23
CA HIS A 46 -8.95 7.79 5.32
C HIS A 46 -9.21 8.65 4.08
N VAL A 47 -8.44 8.36 3.01
CA VAL A 47 -8.67 8.89 1.67
C VAL A 47 -9.17 7.75 0.81
N GLN A 48 -10.28 7.93 0.09
CA GLN A 48 -10.92 6.83 -0.64
C GLN A 48 -10.01 6.21 -1.71
N ASP A 49 -9.44 7.04 -2.58
CA ASP A 49 -8.41 6.67 -3.56
C ASP A 49 -7.69 7.94 -4.05
N ILE A 50 -6.74 7.80 -5.00
CA ILE A 50 -5.92 8.91 -5.50
C ILE A 50 -6.72 10.09 -6.07
N ARG A 51 -7.99 9.90 -6.48
CA ARG A 51 -8.83 11.00 -7.01
C ARG A 51 -9.19 12.04 -5.93
N TYR A 52 -9.04 11.66 -4.66
CA TYR A 52 -9.33 12.50 -3.50
C TYR A 52 -8.05 12.99 -2.80
N ASP A 53 -6.87 12.70 -3.36
CA ASP A 53 -5.60 13.21 -2.86
C ASP A 53 -5.16 14.43 -3.68
N SER A 54 -4.64 15.47 -3.01
CA SER A 54 -4.04 16.64 -3.66
C SER A 54 -2.65 16.34 -4.26
N GLY A 55 -2.18 15.09 -4.11
CA GLY A 55 -0.90 14.57 -4.59
C GLY A 55 0.16 14.45 -3.48
N VAL A 56 -0.11 15.02 -2.30
CA VAL A 56 0.82 15.01 -1.17
C VAL A 56 0.96 13.61 -0.56
N ILE A 57 -0.17 12.89 -0.43
CA ILE A 57 -0.16 11.52 0.11
C ILE A 57 0.51 10.59 -0.90
N TRP A 58 0.18 10.69 -2.18
CA TRP A 58 0.79 9.93 -3.25
C TRP A 58 2.31 10.07 -3.30
N ALA A 59 2.81 11.32 -3.21
CA ALA A 59 4.24 11.59 -3.16
C ALA A 59 4.91 10.93 -1.93
N SER A 60 4.25 10.96 -0.78
CA SER A 60 4.73 10.32 0.45
C SER A 60 4.77 8.79 0.32
N MET A 61 3.74 8.19 -0.27
CA MET A 61 3.64 6.76 -0.52
C MET A 61 4.74 6.28 -1.48
N GLY A 62 4.99 7.03 -2.56
CA GLY A 62 6.08 6.73 -3.50
C GLY A 62 7.45 6.77 -2.83
N LYS A 63 7.73 7.77 -1.98
CA LYS A 63 8.98 7.84 -1.20
C LYS A 63 9.15 6.64 -0.28
N LEU A 64 8.09 6.25 0.43
CA LEU A 64 8.12 5.09 1.31
C LEU A 64 8.30 3.78 0.52
N ALA A 65 7.64 3.64 -0.64
CA ALA A 65 7.79 2.49 -1.51
C ALA A 65 9.24 2.30 -1.99
N VAL A 66 9.89 3.37 -2.44
CA VAL A 66 11.30 3.34 -2.86
C VAL A 66 12.22 2.97 -1.68
N LYS A 67 11.97 3.52 -0.49
CA LYS A 67 12.72 3.15 0.72
C LYS A 67 12.57 1.66 1.02
N LEU A 68 11.34 1.15 1.05
CA LEU A 68 11.06 -0.27 1.33
C LEU A 68 11.67 -1.20 0.28
N ALA A 69 11.65 -0.81 -1.00
CA ALA A 69 12.30 -1.58 -2.06
C ALA A 69 13.82 -1.67 -1.86
N LYS A 70 14.46 -0.58 -1.45
CA LYS A 70 15.89 -0.56 -1.11
C LYS A 70 16.20 -1.41 0.12
N ASP A 71 15.43 -1.25 1.20
CA ASP A 71 15.60 -2.01 2.44
C ASP A 71 15.48 -3.53 2.20
N LYS A 72 14.60 -3.93 1.28
CA LYS A 72 14.39 -5.32 0.86
C LYS A 72 15.31 -5.77 -0.29
N LYS A 73 16.25 -4.93 -0.73
CA LYS A 73 17.20 -5.22 -1.82
C LYS A 73 16.53 -5.69 -3.11
N LEU A 74 15.34 -5.16 -3.41
CA LEU A 74 14.60 -5.51 -4.62
C LEU A 74 15.34 -4.97 -5.86
N LYS A 75 15.64 -5.85 -6.81
CA LYS A 75 16.23 -5.48 -8.10
C LYS A 75 15.20 -4.90 -9.08
N SER A 76 13.96 -5.36 -8.96
CA SER A 76 12.81 -4.90 -9.74
C SER A 76 11.56 -4.90 -8.86
N PHE A 77 10.67 -3.95 -9.11
CA PHE A 77 9.37 -3.89 -8.44
C PHE A 77 8.34 -3.17 -9.31
N ARG A 78 7.06 -3.39 -9.00
CA ARG A 78 5.91 -2.74 -9.60
C ARG A 78 5.10 -2.06 -8.50
N LEU A 79 4.71 -0.82 -8.75
CA LEU A 79 3.76 -0.10 -7.93
C LEU A 79 2.39 -0.15 -8.62
N VAL A 80 1.35 -0.50 -7.88
CA VAL A 80 -0.03 -0.55 -8.38
C VAL A 80 -0.93 0.20 -7.42
N HIS A 81 -1.86 0.98 -7.95
CA HIS A 81 -2.94 1.59 -7.19
C HIS A 81 -4.22 1.44 -7.99
N ASN A 82 -5.25 0.88 -7.35
CA ASN A 82 -6.57 0.74 -7.95
C ASN A 82 -7.49 1.85 -7.45
N THR A 83 -8.38 2.32 -8.32
CA THR A 83 -9.36 3.38 -8.03
C THR A 83 -10.77 2.89 -8.33
N GLY A 84 -11.77 3.52 -7.70
CA GLY A 84 -13.18 3.17 -7.93
C GLY A 84 -13.48 1.69 -7.69
N GLU A 85 -14.26 1.09 -8.58
CA GLU A 85 -14.71 -0.31 -8.46
C GLU A 85 -13.57 -1.34 -8.60
N ALA A 86 -12.41 -0.94 -9.11
CA ALA A 86 -11.23 -1.81 -9.15
C ALA A 86 -10.56 -1.97 -7.78
N ALA A 87 -10.87 -1.11 -6.82
CA ALA A 87 -10.32 -1.17 -5.46
C ALA A 87 -11.20 -2.06 -4.57
N ALA A 88 -10.67 -3.20 -4.13
CA ALA A 88 -11.38 -4.09 -3.22
C ALA A 88 -11.65 -3.46 -1.83
N VAL A 89 -10.80 -2.51 -1.42
CA VAL A 89 -10.98 -1.73 -0.19
C VAL A 89 -10.99 -0.25 -0.58
N PRO A 90 -12.08 0.50 -0.29
CA PRO A 90 -12.20 1.93 -0.61
C PRO A 90 -11.44 2.78 0.42
N HIS A 91 -10.14 2.52 0.54
CA HIS A 91 -9.16 3.28 1.30
C HIS A 91 -7.87 3.20 0.49
N MET A 92 -7.37 4.34 0.05
CA MET A 92 -6.21 4.51 -0.81
C MET A 92 -5.06 3.62 -0.34
N HIS A 93 -4.57 2.76 -1.22
CA HIS A 93 -3.44 1.91 -0.92
C HIS A 93 -2.61 1.67 -2.17
N MET A 94 -1.29 1.59 -1.99
CA MET A 94 -0.35 1.26 -3.06
C MET A 94 0.22 -0.13 -2.79
N HIS A 95 0.07 -1.01 -3.77
CA HIS A 95 0.75 -2.28 -3.79
C HIS A 95 2.20 -2.07 -4.20
N LEU A 96 3.14 -2.54 -3.40
CA LEU A 96 4.54 -2.73 -3.78
C LEU A 96 4.76 -4.23 -4.02
N LEU A 97 4.92 -4.59 -5.29
CA LEU A 97 5.16 -5.94 -5.77
C LEU A 97 6.63 -6.08 -6.16
N GLY A 98 7.43 -6.80 -5.38
CA GLY A 98 8.84 -7.09 -5.67
C GLY A 98 9.03 -8.42 -6.39
N GLU A 99 10.18 -8.58 -7.05
CA GLU A 99 10.55 -9.83 -7.76
C GLU A 99 9.53 -10.23 -8.85
N VAL A 100 8.97 -9.23 -9.52
CA VAL A 100 7.99 -9.42 -10.59
C VAL A 100 8.64 -9.51 -11.97
N ALA A 101 8.01 -10.28 -12.87
CA ALA A 101 8.39 -10.34 -14.28
C ALA A 101 8.12 -9.02 -15.02
N ALA A 102 8.83 -8.83 -16.14
CA ALA A 102 8.65 -7.68 -17.03
C ALA A 102 7.27 -7.68 -17.70
N THR A 103 6.75 -8.88 -18.02
CA THR A 103 5.42 -9.06 -18.60
C THR A 103 4.32 -8.91 -17.54
N ARG A 104 3.14 -8.48 -18.02
CA ARG A 104 1.91 -8.43 -17.25
C ARG A 104 0.96 -9.41 -17.91
N GLU A 105 0.68 -10.53 -17.26
CA GLU A 105 -0.48 -11.33 -17.63
C GLU A 105 -1.72 -10.49 -17.31
N VAL A 106 -2.60 -10.34 -18.30
CA VAL A 106 -3.81 -9.52 -18.26
C VAL A 106 -5.00 -10.43 -17.99
#